data_AF-A0A9W4I530-F1
#
_entry.id   AF-A0A9W4I530-F1
#
_cell.length_a   1.000
_cell.length_b   1.000
_cell.length_c   1.000
_cell.angle_alpha   90.00
_cell.angle_beta   90.00
_cell.angle_gamma   90.00
#
_symmetry.space_group_name_H-M   'P 1'
#
loop_
_entity.id
_entity.type
_entity.pdbx_description
1 polymer ?
#
loop_
_entity_poly.entity_id
_entity_poly.type
_entity_poly.pdbx_seq_one_letter_code
_entity_poly.pdbx_strand_id
1 'polypeptide(L)'
;MSSIASTSRSRDHALQPLSDPVAIRSELVASEETELRLYPRANRKSATEYTINNVFTGSTVLSVTGRKYGNSPGREFRDSSGLPLFELRRAGFLIRPWKVQLPGDDSKNLASIYMEGPSKKITLNIAENQAPAIGGAKGVDVEKKVTLKVFRKTALYTFDVLVGDQKVAHIQENPELNRSVGHLMSSPYDYVPPRRILDIRLAEGLDASIVSLSSNHGSLYGAPGLNTSNC
;
A
#
# COMPACT_ATOMS: atom_id res chain seq x y z
N MET A 1 -23.58 -34.49 19.09
CA MET A 1 -23.31 -34.06 17.70
C MET A 1 -24.17 -32.86 17.42
N SER A 2 -23.63 -31.64 17.54
CA SER A 2 -24.39 -30.42 17.32
C SER A 2 -23.65 -29.55 16.31
N SER A 3 -24.40 -29.22 15.26
CA SER A 3 -24.03 -28.63 13.99
C SER A 3 -23.48 -27.20 14.12
N ILE A 4 -22.45 -26.91 13.33
CA ILE A 4 -21.80 -25.61 13.23
C ILE A 4 -22.73 -24.65 12.47
N ALA A 5 -23.14 -23.57 13.13
CA ALA A 5 -23.83 -22.47 12.49
C ALA A 5 -22.86 -21.73 11.55
N SER A 6 -23.09 -21.90 10.25
CA SER A 6 -22.45 -21.11 9.19
C SER A 6 -23.06 -19.71 9.18
N THR A 7 -22.36 -18.76 9.80
CA THR A 7 -22.75 -17.34 9.76
C THR A 7 -22.31 -16.74 8.43
N SER A 8 -23.29 -16.21 7.70
CA SER A 8 -23.17 -15.57 6.40
C SER A 8 -22.06 -14.50 6.34
N ARG A 9 -20.94 -14.79 5.67
CA ARG A 9 -20.05 -13.74 5.15
C ARG A 9 -20.70 -13.12 3.90
N SER A 10 -21.12 -11.86 4.03
CA SER A 10 -21.75 -11.05 2.98
C SER A 10 -20.92 -11.05 1.67
N ARG A 11 -21.61 -11.26 0.54
CA ARG A 11 -21.03 -11.32 -0.81
C ARG A 11 -20.46 -9.98 -1.32
N ASP A 12 -20.70 -8.86 -0.64
CA ASP A 12 -20.19 -7.53 -1.04
C ASP A 12 -18.71 -7.29 -0.70
N HIS A 13 -18.05 -8.23 -0.02
CA HIS A 13 -16.65 -8.13 0.40
C HIS A 13 -15.77 -9.27 -0.10
N ALA A 14 -16.23 -10.12 -1.02
CA ALA A 14 -15.40 -11.18 -1.58
C ALA A 14 -14.27 -10.58 -2.43
N LEU A 15 -13.03 -10.99 -2.16
CA LEU A 15 -11.90 -10.68 -3.03
C LEU A 15 -11.85 -11.69 -4.17
N GLN A 16 -11.44 -11.24 -5.34
CA GLN A 16 -11.29 -12.09 -6.51
C GLN A 16 -9.82 -12.44 -6.69
N PRO A 17 -9.47 -13.74 -6.67
CA PRO A 17 -8.13 -14.20 -7.05
C PRO A 17 -7.77 -13.71 -8.45
N LEU A 18 -6.52 -13.31 -8.61
CA LEU A 18 -6.00 -12.89 -9.91
C LEU A 18 -5.60 -14.11 -10.73
N SER A 19 -6.17 -14.26 -11.93
CA SER A 19 -5.76 -15.30 -12.88
C SER A 19 -4.33 -15.09 -13.39
N ASP A 20 -3.96 -13.82 -13.58
CA ASP A 20 -2.59 -13.39 -13.87
C ASP A 20 -2.05 -12.63 -12.66
N PRO A 21 -1.05 -13.16 -11.94
CA PRO A 21 -0.46 -12.47 -10.80
C PRO A 21 0.07 -11.08 -11.16
N VAL A 22 -0.02 -10.16 -10.19
CA VAL A 22 0.38 -8.76 -10.35
C VAL A 22 1.38 -8.39 -9.26
N ALA A 23 2.60 -8.03 -9.65
CA ALA A 23 3.69 -7.77 -8.73
C ALA A 23 4.65 -6.67 -9.17
N ILE A 24 5.12 -5.92 -8.18
CA ILE A 24 6.36 -5.12 -8.25
C ILE A 24 7.54 -6.00 -7.83
N ARG A 25 7.33 -6.88 -6.83
CA ARG A 25 8.28 -7.86 -6.30
C ARG A 25 7.61 -9.23 -6.24
N SER A 26 8.10 -10.20 -7.00
CA SER A 26 7.48 -11.53 -7.10
C SER A 26 7.49 -12.29 -5.79
N GLU A 27 8.50 -12.06 -4.96
CA GLU A 27 8.64 -12.67 -3.64
C GLU A 27 7.57 -12.24 -2.62
N LEU A 28 6.81 -11.17 -2.92
CA LEU A 28 5.74 -10.65 -2.07
C LEU A 28 4.33 -10.98 -2.58
N VAL A 29 4.23 -11.79 -3.62
CA VAL A 29 2.94 -12.25 -4.16
C VAL A 29 2.29 -13.22 -3.19
N ALA A 30 1.05 -12.93 -2.79
CA ALA A 30 0.28 -13.81 -1.92
C ALA A 30 -0.14 -15.09 -2.67
N SER A 31 0.15 -16.25 -2.08
CA SER A 31 -0.26 -17.56 -2.62
C SER A 31 -1.71 -17.92 -2.32
N GLU A 32 -2.36 -17.20 -1.41
CA GLU A 32 -3.76 -17.38 -1.03
C GLU A 32 -4.32 -16.05 -0.51
N GLU A 33 -5.64 -15.98 -0.27
CA GLU A 33 -6.23 -14.80 0.35
C GLU A 33 -5.57 -14.56 1.73
N THR A 34 -4.88 -13.42 1.86
CA THR A 34 -4.05 -13.13 3.02
C THR A 34 -4.61 -11.94 3.81
N GLU A 35 -4.66 -12.08 5.13
CA GLU A 35 -5.01 -11.00 6.04
C GLU A 35 -3.73 -10.35 6.60
N LEU A 36 -3.59 -9.06 6.34
CA LEU A 36 -2.48 -8.22 6.77
C LEU A 36 -3.00 -7.09 7.66
N ARG A 37 -2.12 -6.54 8.48
CA ARG A 37 -2.42 -5.39 9.32
C ARG A 37 -1.31 -4.37 9.29
N LEU A 38 -1.69 -3.11 9.06
CA LEU A 38 -0.80 -1.97 9.13
C LEU A 38 -0.74 -1.48 10.57
N TYR A 39 0.47 -1.43 11.13
CA TYR A 39 0.74 -0.85 12.44
C TYR A 39 1.55 0.44 12.31
N PRO A 40 1.03 1.59 12.76
CA PRO A 40 1.81 2.82 12.84
C PRO A 40 2.92 2.62 13.87
N ARG A 41 4.15 3.01 13.52
CA ARG A 41 5.29 2.98 14.44
C ARG A 41 5.73 4.36 14.89
N ALA A 42 5.38 5.40 14.14
CA ALA A 42 5.59 6.83 14.41
C ALA A 42 6.70 7.10 15.45
N ASN A 43 7.92 7.29 14.98
CA ASN A 43 9.04 7.65 15.85
C ASN A 43 9.52 9.08 15.56
N ARG A 44 10.37 9.64 16.42
CA ARG A 44 10.91 11.01 16.29
C ARG A 44 11.62 11.29 14.95
N LYS A 45 12.08 10.26 14.25
CA LYS A 45 12.80 10.35 12.97
C LYS A 45 11.87 10.15 11.75
N SER A 46 10.69 9.58 11.95
CA SER A 46 9.70 9.34 10.90
C SER A 46 8.31 9.22 11.52
N ALA A 47 7.62 10.35 11.62
CA ALA A 47 6.24 10.44 12.12
C ALA A 47 5.25 9.57 11.33
N THR A 48 5.63 9.14 10.13
CA THR A 48 4.80 8.36 9.20
C THR A 48 5.32 6.94 9.00
N GLU A 49 6.21 6.45 9.86
CA GLU A 49 6.71 5.06 9.83
C GLU A 49 5.59 4.07 10.17
N TYR A 50 5.57 2.93 9.48
CA TYR A 50 4.68 1.82 9.78
C TYR A 50 5.26 0.47 9.34
N THR A 51 4.70 -0.60 9.90
CA THR A 51 4.94 -1.98 9.46
C THR A 51 3.64 -2.58 8.94
N ILE A 52 3.75 -3.50 8.00
CA ILE A 52 2.64 -4.38 7.61
C ILE A 52 2.99 -5.78 8.06
N ASN A 53 2.10 -6.37 8.86
CA ASN A 53 2.30 -7.67 9.47
C ASN A 53 1.25 -8.64 8.94
N ASN A 54 1.61 -9.91 8.78
CA ASN A 54 0.64 -10.97 8.55
C ASN A 54 -0.10 -11.24 9.86
N VAL A 55 -1.43 -11.25 9.81
CA VAL A 55 -2.27 -11.37 11.01
C VAL A 55 -2.19 -12.76 11.64
N PHE A 56 -2.05 -13.80 10.81
CA PHE A 56 -2.01 -15.18 11.27
C PHE A 56 -0.64 -15.57 11.85
N THR A 57 0.45 -15.20 11.17
CA THR A 57 1.80 -15.55 11.61
C THR A 57 2.40 -14.53 12.57
N GLY A 58 1.85 -13.31 12.62
CA GLY A 58 2.39 -12.18 13.37
C GLY A 58 3.64 -11.55 12.76
N SER A 59 4.23 -12.18 11.73
CA SER A 59 5.48 -11.77 11.10
C SER A 59 5.32 -10.48 10.30
N THR A 60 6.35 -9.63 10.33
CA THR A 60 6.44 -8.45 9.46
C THR A 60 6.64 -8.89 8.02
N VAL A 61 5.78 -8.44 7.12
CA VAL A 61 5.92 -8.65 5.66
C VAL A 61 6.79 -7.55 5.06
N LEU A 62 6.53 -6.30 5.44
CA LEU A 62 7.32 -5.15 5.01
C LEU A 62 7.29 -4.03 6.06
N SER A 63 8.32 -3.21 6.03
CA SER A 63 8.39 -1.96 6.80
C SER A 63 8.52 -0.77 5.86
N VAL A 64 7.90 0.34 6.23
CA VAL A 64 7.93 1.58 5.45
C VAL A 64 8.36 2.73 6.35
N THR A 65 9.46 3.37 5.98
CA THR A 65 10.03 4.49 6.71
C THR A 65 10.01 5.75 5.85
N GLY A 66 10.18 6.92 6.49
CA GLY A 66 10.69 8.09 5.78
C GLY A 66 12.06 7.80 5.18
N ARG A 67 12.43 8.55 4.15
CA ARG A 67 13.77 8.45 3.57
C ARG A 67 14.78 8.93 4.60
N LYS A 68 15.67 8.04 5.04
CA LYS A 68 16.68 8.34 6.07
C LYS A 68 17.89 9.11 5.51
N TYR A 69 18.10 9.09 4.20
CA TYR A 69 19.28 9.66 3.53
C TYR A 69 18.90 10.38 2.23
N GLY A 70 19.34 11.64 2.06
CA GLY A 70 19.13 12.46 0.87
C GLY A 70 18.13 13.61 1.06
N ASN A 71 18.18 14.61 0.17
CA ASN A 71 17.44 15.87 0.33
C ASN A 71 16.02 15.87 -0.27
N SER A 72 15.54 14.75 -0.82
CA SER A 72 14.23 14.68 -1.47
C SER A 72 13.18 13.92 -0.64
N PRO A 73 11.92 14.39 -0.62
CA PRO A 73 10.82 13.67 0.01
C PRO A 73 10.69 12.25 -0.55
N GLY A 74 10.61 11.25 0.32
CA GLY A 74 10.39 9.88 -0.12
C GLY A 74 10.03 8.91 1.00
N ARG A 75 9.67 7.70 0.59
CA ARG A 75 9.48 6.53 1.46
C ARG A 75 10.39 5.40 1.00
N GLU A 76 10.95 4.68 1.95
CA GLU A 76 11.73 3.49 1.69
C GLU A 76 10.91 2.27 2.14
N PHE A 77 10.78 1.29 1.24
CA PHE A 77 10.10 0.03 1.52
C PHE A 77 11.17 -1.02 1.73
N ARG A 78 11.07 -1.74 2.85
CA ARG A 78 12.03 -2.77 3.24
C ARG A 78 11.31 -4.07 3.50
N ASP A 79 11.96 -5.17 3.20
CA ASP A 79 11.47 -6.51 3.52
C ASP A 79 11.52 -6.79 5.03
N SER A 80 11.19 -8.03 5.40
CA SER A 80 11.23 -8.51 6.78
C SER A 80 12.64 -8.54 7.39
N SER A 81 13.70 -8.62 6.58
CA SER A 81 15.09 -8.57 7.02
C SER A 81 15.59 -7.13 7.22
N GLY A 82 14.84 -6.14 6.71
CA GLY A 82 15.22 -4.73 6.73
C GLY A 82 16.00 -4.28 5.48
N LEU A 83 16.18 -5.16 4.50
CA LEU A 83 16.81 -4.83 3.22
C LEU A 83 15.85 -4.00 2.36
N PRO A 84 16.36 -2.99 1.63
CA PRO A 84 15.53 -2.12 0.81
C PRO A 84 15.03 -2.85 -0.44
N LEU A 85 13.72 -2.76 -0.67
CA LEU A 85 13.05 -3.32 -1.85
C LEU A 85 12.93 -2.28 -2.96
N PHE A 86 12.40 -1.10 -2.61
CA PHE A 86 12.19 0.02 -3.52
C PHE A 86 11.91 1.30 -2.74
N GLU A 87 11.95 2.42 -3.45
CA GLU A 87 11.67 3.74 -2.91
C GLU A 87 10.49 4.38 -3.64
N LEU A 88 9.63 5.05 -2.87
CA LEU A 88 8.58 5.93 -3.41
C LEU A 88 9.09 7.36 -3.37
N ARG A 89 9.21 8.00 -4.53
CA ARG A 89 9.73 9.35 -4.68
C ARG A 89 8.74 10.26 -5.39
N ARG A 90 8.69 11.52 -4.97
CA ARG A 90 7.92 12.53 -5.70
C ARG A 90 8.75 13.02 -6.89
N ALA A 91 8.19 12.94 -8.10
CA ALA A 91 8.89 13.46 -9.27
C ALA A 91 8.83 15.00 -9.29
N GLY A 92 9.79 15.70 -8.67
CA GLY A 92 9.92 17.16 -8.76
C GLY A 92 8.79 18.00 -8.12
N PHE A 93 8.78 19.30 -8.40
CA PHE A 93 7.99 20.33 -7.69
C PHE A 93 6.54 20.54 -8.18
N LEU A 94 6.07 19.85 -9.23
CA LEU A 94 4.74 20.04 -9.83
C LEU A 94 3.79 18.84 -9.59
N ILE A 95 2.58 18.88 -10.16
CA ILE A 95 1.56 17.80 -10.21
C ILE A 95 2.10 16.62 -11.05
N ARG A 96 3.17 16.00 -10.59
CA ARG A 96 3.80 14.85 -11.22
C ARG A 96 3.50 13.61 -10.39
N PRO A 97 3.42 12.42 -11.02
CA PRO A 97 3.17 11.19 -10.30
C PRO A 97 4.26 10.92 -9.28
N TRP A 98 3.92 10.20 -8.23
CA TRP A 98 4.93 9.55 -7.43
C TRP A 98 5.49 8.37 -8.20
N LYS A 99 6.79 8.16 -8.14
CA LYS A 99 7.51 7.08 -8.82
C LYS A 99 7.97 6.06 -7.80
N VAL A 100 7.81 4.79 -8.15
CA VAL A 100 8.37 3.65 -7.43
C VAL A 100 9.61 3.22 -8.18
N GLN A 101 10.78 3.26 -7.53
CA GLN A 101 12.07 3.03 -8.16
C GLN A 101 12.93 2.09 -7.32
N LEU A 102 13.91 1.45 -7.94
CA LEU A 102 14.87 0.65 -7.18
C LEU A 102 15.71 1.56 -6.26
N PRO A 103 16.16 1.05 -5.11
CA PRO A 103 17.01 1.81 -4.20
C PRO A 103 18.29 2.23 -4.92
N GLY A 104 18.58 3.54 -4.91
CA GLY A 104 19.78 4.10 -5.56
C GLY A 104 19.77 4.17 -7.09
N ASP A 105 18.72 3.71 -7.78
CA ASP A 105 18.60 3.82 -9.24
C ASP A 105 17.40 4.67 -9.64
N ASP A 106 17.71 5.89 -10.09
CA ASP A 106 16.72 6.89 -10.50
C ASP A 106 16.31 6.73 -11.97
N SER A 107 16.96 5.84 -12.73
CA SER A 107 16.74 5.64 -14.17
C SER A 107 15.59 4.67 -14.45
N LYS A 108 15.44 3.61 -13.63
CA LYS A 108 14.37 2.62 -13.78
C LYS A 108 13.17 2.94 -12.90
N ASN A 109 11.99 3.02 -13.53
CA ASN A 109 10.71 3.22 -12.84
C ASN A 109 9.94 1.92 -12.83
N LEU A 110 9.67 1.38 -11.64
CA LEU A 110 8.94 0.13 -11.44
C LEU A 110 7.42 0.37 -11.50
N ALA A 111 6.96 1.49 -10.95
CA ALA A 111 5.54 1.87 -10.99
C ALA A 111 5.35 3.38 -10.83
N SER A 112 4.19 3.90 -11.22
CA SER A 112 3.84 5.31 -11.05
C SER A 112 2.46 5.46 -10.44
N ILE A 113 2.35 6.39 -9.50
CA ILE A 113 1.12 6.66 -8.75
C ILE A 113 0.63 8.05 -9.13
N TYR A 114 -0.56 8.08 -9.71
CA TYR A 114 -1.30 9.28 -10.08
C TYR A 114 -2.43 9.51 -9.10
N MET A 115 -2.64 10.78 -8.74
CA MET A 115 -3.80 11.20 -7.98
C MET A 115 -4.77 11.90 -8.91
N GLU A 116 -6.01 11.43 -8.97
CA GLU A 116 -7.01 11.96 -9.88
C GLU A 116 -7.97 12.93 -9.18
N GLY A 117 -7.61 14.21 -9.23
CA GLY A 117 -8.50 15.35 -8.98
C GLY A 117 -9.23 15.36 -7.62
N PRO A 118 -10.35 16.10 -7.48
CA PRO A 118 -11.09 16.22 -6.22
C PRO A 118 -11.71 14.89 -5.74
N SER A 119 -11.76 13.88 -6.62
CA SER A 119 -12.37 12.57 -6.37
C SER A 119 -11.54 11.64 -5.46
N LYS A 120 -10.31 12.05 -5.07
CA LYS A 120 -9.40 11.30 -4.20
C LYS A 120 -9.07 9.88 -4.67
N LYS A 121 -9.27 9.59 -5.96
CA LYS A 121 -8.91 8.31 -6.59
C LYS A 121 -7.40 8.24 -6.79
N ILE A 122 -6.84 7.07 -6.55
CA ILE A 122 -5.44 6.78 -6.83
C ILE A 122 -5.37 5.77 -7.96
N THR A 123 -4.55 6.08 -8.96
CA THR A 123 -4.24 5.20 -10.08
C THR A 123 -2.78 4.78 -9.97
N LEU A 124 -2.52 3.49 -9.80
CA LEU A 124 -1.18 2.91 -9.76
C LEU A 124 -0.93 2.17 -11.07
N ASN A 125 0.09 2.60 -11.81
CA ASN A 125 0.53 1.99 -13.06
C ASN A 125 1.83 1.23 -12.81
N ILE A 126 1.80 -0.09 -12.91
CA ILE A 126 3.01 -0.92 -12.86
C ILE A 126 3.67 -0.89 -14.23
N ALA A 127 4.94 -0.49 -14.31
CA ALA A 127 5.64 -0.35 -15.58
C ALA A 127 6.03 -1.72 -16.17
N GLU A 128 6.47 -2.64 -15.32
CA GLU A 128 6.89 -4.00 -15.70
C GLU A 128 6.41 -4.98 -14.64
N ASN A 129 5.40 -5.80 -14.96
CA ASN A 129 4.87 -6.79 -14.03
C ASN A 129 5.92 -7.89 -13.77
N GLN A 130 6.39 -7.98 -12.52
CA GLN A 130 7.44 -8.94 -12.14
C GLN A 130 6.89 -10.30 -11.70
N ALA A 131 5.58 -10.50 -11.73
CA ALA A 131 4.97 -11.71 -11.21
C ALA A 131 5.27 -12.95 -12.10
N PRO A 132 5.37 -14.16 -11.51
CA PRO A 132 5.60 -15.37 -12.28
C PRO A 132 4.39 -15.66 -13.19
N ALA A 133 4.64 -15.93 -14.47
CA ALA A 133 3.58 -16.30 -15.41
C ALA A 133 2.99 -17.66 -15.03
N ILE A 134 1.68 -17.72 -14.80
CA ILE A 134 0.98 -18.99 -14.53
C ILE A 134 0.54 -19.59 -15.87
N GLY A 135 0.99 -20.83 -16.13
CA GLY A 135 0.45 -21.65 -17.20
C GLY A 135 0.83 -21.25 -18.62
N GLY A 136 2.12 -21.30 -18.97
CA GLY A 136 2.62 -21.65 -20.32
C GLY A 136 2.05 -20.88 -21.54
N ALA A 137 1.33 -19.78 -21.35
CA ALA A 137 0.78 -18.97 -22.43
C ALA A 137 1.93 -18.24 -23.11
N LYS A 138 2.47 -18.89 -24.14
CA LYS A 138 3.36 -18.29 -25.12
C LYS A 138 2.72 -17.01 -25.65
N GLY A 139 3.44 -15.90 -25.50
CA GLY A 139 3.31 -14.72 -26.35
C GLY A 139 1.99 -13.98 -26.22
N VAL A 140 1.89 -13.12 -25.21
CA VAL A 140 1.28 -11.81 -25.44
C VAL A 140 2.35 -10.79 -25.11
N ASP A 141 3.05 -10.39 -26.16
CA ASP A 141 3.98 -9.26 -26.24
C ASP A 141 3.20 -7.99 -25.89
N VAL A 142 3.05 -7.71 -24.60
CA VAL A 142 2.64 -6.39 -24.13
C VAL A 142 3.40 -6.19 -22.83
N GLU A 143 4.24 -5.17 -22.81
CA GLU A 143 4.59 -4.40 -21.63
C GLU A 143 3.33 -4.27 -20.74
N LYS A 144 3.07 -5.25 -19.85
CA LYS A 144 1.79 -5.43 -19.14
C LYS A 144 1.66 -4.33 -18.09
N LYS A 145 1.30 -3.14 -18.56
CA LYS A 145 0.95 -2.00 -17.72
C LYS A 145 -0.33 -2.35 -16.97
N VAL A 146 -0.17 -2.78 -15.72
CA VAL A 146 -1.32 -3.03 -14.85
C VAL A 146 -1.72 -1.73 -14.20
N THR A 147 -2.98 -1.34 -14.40
CA THR A 147 -3.58 -0.16 -13.80
C THR A 147 -4.44 -0.58 -12.63
N LEU A 148 -4.10 -0.14 -11.43
CA LEU A 148 -4.89 -0.35 -10.23
C LEU A 148 -5.60 0.92 -9.82
N LYS A 149 -6.88 0.80 -9.48
CA LYS A 149 -7.70 1.93 -9.01
C LYS A 149 -8.05 1.75 -7.54
N VAL A 150 -7.79 2.78 -6.74
CA VAL A 150 -8.12 2.82 -5.31
C VAL A 150 -9.29 3.76 -5.08
N PHE A 151 -10.39 3.24 -4.52
CA PHE A 151 -11.59 4.02 -4.24
C PHE A 151 -11.85 4.12 -2.75
N ARG A 152 -11.96 5.36 -2.24
CA ARG A 152 -12.40 5.60 -0.86
C ARG A 152 -13.92 5.48 -0.79
N LYS A 153 -14.44 4.59 0.05
CA LYS A 153 -15.89 4.33 0.15
C LYS A 153 -16.63 5.22 1.16
N THR A 154 -15.99 5.60 2.26
CA THR A 154 -16.67 6.26 3.40
C THR A 154 -15.82 7.35 4.05
N ALA A 155 -16.37 8.02 5.07
CA ALA A 155 -15.61 8.95 5.94
C ALA A 155 -14.54 8.22 6.77
N LEU A 156 -14.74 6.94 7.09
CA LEU A 156 -13.72 6.07 7.66
C LEU A 156 -12.65 5.71 6.61
N TYR A 157 -11.46 5.27 7.05
CA TYR A 157 -10.38 4.86 6.14
C TYR A 157 -10.69 3.51 5.48
N THR A 158 -11.69 3.47 4.59
CA THR A 158 -12.08 2.28 3.83
C THR A 158 -11.77 2.47 2.34
N PHE A 159 -11.00 1.54 1.78
CA PHE A 159 -10.57 1.55 0.39
C PHE A 159 -10.74 0.17 -0.27
N ASP A 160 -11.16 0.18 -1.53
CA ASP A 160 -11.07 -0.99 -2.40
C ASP A 160 -9.99 -0.74 -3.45
N VAL A 161 -9.19 -1.78 -3.71
CA VAL A 161 -8.21 -1.80 -4.81
C VAL A 161 -8.76 -2.71 -5.89
N LEU A 162 -8.86 -2.19 -7.11
CA LEU A 162 -9.32 -2.94 -8.27
C LEU A 162 -8.25 -3.05 -9.35
N VAL A 163 -8.18 -4.22 -9.99
CA VAL A 163 -7.47 -4.49 -11.25
C VAL A 163 -8.53 -4.69 -12.32
N GLY A 164 -8.63 -3.75 -13.26
CA GLY A 164 -9.82 -3.68 -14.13
C GLY A 164 -11.09 -3.50 -13.28
N ASP A 165 -12.02 -4.44 -13.40
CA ASP A 165 -13.25 -4.50 -12.58
C ASP A 165 -13.17 -5.50 -11.43
N GLN A 166 -12.03 -6.18 -11.27
CA GLN A 166 -11.86 -7.18 -10.21
C GLN A 166 -11.38 -6.54 -8.91
N LYS A 167 -12.09 -6.80 -7.81
CA LYS A 167 -11.68 -6.34 -6.49
C LYS A 167 -10.61 -7.28 -5.91
N VAL A 168 -9.39 -6.78 -5.78
CA VAL A 168 -8.22 -7.59 -5.40
C VAL A 168 -7.67 -7.26 -4.02
N ALA A 169 -8.04 -6.12 -3.43
CA ALA A 169 -7.76 -5.85 -2.04
C ALA A 169 -8.84 -5.00 -1.39
N HIS A 170 -8.97 -5.15 -0.08
CA HIS A 170 -9.84 -4.35 0.75
C HIS A 170 -9.05 -3.85 1.95
N ILE A 171 -9.06 -2.54 2.16
CA ILE A 171 -8.37 -1.88 3.27
C ILE A 171 -9.46 -1.22 4.10
N GLN A 172 -9.48 -1.45 5.41
CA GLN A 172 -10.35 -0.73 6.31
C GLN A 172 -9.64 -0.33 7.59
N GLU A 173 -10.13 0.72 8.23
CA GLU A 173 -9.75 1.04 9.58
C GLU A 173 -10.17 -0.07 10.55
N ASN A 174 -9.29 -0.45 11.48
CA ASN A 174 -9.66 -1.34 12.58
C ASN A 174 -10.20 -0.50 13.75
N PRO A 175 -11.52 -0.43 13.98
CA PRO A 175 -12.07 0.45 15.01
C PRO A 175 -11.68 0.01 16.42
N GLU A 176 -11.52 -1.29 16.68
CA GLU A 176 -11.24 -1.84 18.00
C GLU A 176 -9.82 -1.49 18.45
N LEU A 177 -8.83 -1.75 17.60
CA LEU A 177 -7.43 -1.43 17.86
C LEU A 177 -7.16 0.08 17.81
N ASN A 178 -7.94 0.84 17.05
CA ASN A 178 -7.83 2.30 17.06
C ASN A 178 -8.52 2.97 18.25
N ARG A 179 -9.30 2.25 19.09
CA ARG A 179 -9.81 2.84 20.36
C ARG A 179 -8.68 3.31 21.26
N SER A 180 -7.53 2.63 21.23
CA SER A 180 -6.34 2.98 22.00
C SER A 180 -5.36 3.90 21.26
N VAL A 181 -5.51 4.06 19.95
CA VAL A 181 -4.77 5.05 19.16
C VAL A 181 -5.46 6.40 19.37
N GLY A 182 -5.14 7.02 20.52
CA GLY A 182 -5.79 8.22 21.00
C GLY A 182 -5.94 9.29 19.91
N HIS A 183 -7.12 9.91 19.87
CA HIS A 183 -7.32 11.19 19.19
C HIS A 183 -6.43 12.24 19.87
N LEU A 184 -5.16 12.32 19.46
CA LEU A 184 -4.28 13.38 19.93
C LEU A 184 -4.83 14.70 19.41
N MET A 185 -5.40 15.47 20.34
CA MET A 185 -5.76 16.85 20.13
C MET A 185 -4.56 17.60 19.58
N SER A 186 -4.86 18.44 18.60
CA SER A 186 -3.97 19.34 17.89
C SER A 186 -3.11 20.15 18.85
N SER A 187 -1.88 19.69 19.10
CA SER A 187 -0.80 20.58 19.51
C SER A 187 -0.48 21.48 18.32
N PRO A 188 -0.33 22.81 18.50
CA PRO A 188 0.01 23.72 17.41
C PRO A 188 1.43 23.51 16.83
N TYR A 189 2.18 22.50 17.30
CA TYR A 189 3.54 22.20 16.86
C TYR A 189 3.83 20.71 16.54
N ASP A 190 2.87 19.79 16.67
CA ASP A 190 3.03 18.38 16.26
C ASP A 190 1.95 17.99 15.23
N TYR A 191 2.26 18.23 13.95
CA TYR A 191 1.28 18.27 12.85
C TYR A 191 0.98 16.92 12.16
N VAL A 192 1.47 15.79 12.67
CA VAL A 192 1.16 14.48 12.05
C VAL A 192 0.25 13.68 12.97
N PRO A 193 -1.08 13.63 12.71
CA PRO A 193 -1.95 12.75 13.47
C PRO A 193 -1.44 11.31 13.34
N PRO A 194 -1.45 10.51 14.42
CA PRO A 194 -0.99 9.14 14.37
C PRO A 194 -1.73 8.40 13.26
N ARG A 195 -0.97 7.70 12.40
CA ARG A 195 -1.57 6.83 11.39
C ARG A 195 -2.50 5.84 12.10
N ARG A 196 -3.65 5.55 11.48
CA ARG A 196 -4.60 4.56 12.01
C ARG A 196 -4.10 3.15 11.72
N ILE A 197 -4.43 2.22 12.61
CA ILE A 197 -4.28 0.79 12.37
C ILE A 197 -5.29 0.39 11.29
N LEU A 198 -4.82 -0.27 10.24
CA LEU A 198 -5.65 -0.70 9.12
C LEU A 198 -5.63 -2.22 9.01
N ASP A 199 -6.81 -2.83 8.86
CA ASP A 199 -6.96 -4.20 8.41
C ASP A 199 -6.94 -4.25 6.89
N ILE A 200 -6.19 -5.19 6.34
CA ILE A 200 -5.97 -5.36 4.92
C ILE A 200 -6.31 -6.81 4.58
N ARG A 201 -7.24 -7.00 3.64
CA ARG A 201 -7.43 -8.29 2.96
C ARG A 201 -6.82 -8.19 1.56
N LEU A 202 -6.02 -9.18 1.21
CA LEU A 202 -5.24 -9.26 -0.01
C LEU A 202 -5.64 -10.52 -0.78
N ALA A 203 -5.99 -10.39 -2.05
CA ALA A 203 -6.31 -11.55 -2.89
C ALA A 203 -5.05 -12.37 -3.23
N GLU A 204 -5.25 -13.65 -3.49
CA GLU A 204 -4.26 -14.50 -4.14
C GLU A 204 -3.78 -13.89 -5.46
N GLY A 205 -2.48 -13.96 -5.70
CA GLY A 205 -1.82 -13.44 -6.90
C GLY A 205 -1.49 -11.95 -6.85
N LEU A 206 -1.83 -11.23 -5.77
CA LEU A 206 -1.45 -9.81 -5.60
C LEU A 206 -0.23 -9.64 -4.69
N ASP A 207 0.71 -8.80 -5.10
CA ASP A 207 1.86 -8.39 -4.31
C ASP A 207 1.46 -7.50 -3.11
N ALA A 208 1.86 -7.89 -1.90
CA ALA A 208 1.55 -7.17 -0.67
C ALA A 208 2.06 -5.72 -0.64
N SER A 209 3.14 -5.42 -1.35
CA SER A 209 3.74 -4.09 -1.42
C SER A 209 2.85 -3.07 -2.16
N ILE A 210 1.99 -3.53 -3.07
CA ILE A 210 1.00 -2.72 -3.78
C ILE A 210 -0.03 -2.13 -2.81
N VAL A 211 -0.46 -2.91 -1.81
CA VAL A 211 -1.41 -2.42 -0.82
C VAL A 211 -0.77 -1.38 0.09
N SER A 212 0.51 -1.57 0.43
CA SER A 212 1.28 -0.57 1.14
C SER A 212 1.32 0.76 0.40
N LEU A 213 1.64 0.74 -0.91
CA LEU A 213 1.61 1.94 -1.77
C LEU A 213 0.22 2.62 -1.77
N SER A 214 -0.84 1.82 -1.85
CA SER A 214 -2.25 2.29 -1.84
C SER A 214 -2.65 2.94 -0.50
N SER A 215 -2.09 2.45 0.61
CA SER A 215 -2.35 2.96 1.97
C SER A 215 -1.70 4.32 2.27
N ASN A 216 -0.82 4.83 1.38
CA ASN A 216 -0.10 6.08 1.59
C ASN A 216 -0.92 7.35 1.32
N HIS A 217 -2.24 7.25 1.12
CA HIS A 217 -3.14 8.36 0.77
C HIS A 217 -2.78 9.68 1.48
N GLY A 218 -2.77 9.74 2.82
CA GLY A 218 -2.44 10.96 3.58
C GLY A 218 -1.05 11.57 3.33
N SER A 219 -0.06 10.76 2.92
CA SER A 219 1.27 11.23 2.55
C SER A 219 1.35 11.73 1.10
N LEU A 220 0.45 11.26 0.23
CA LEU A 220 0.41 11.64 -1.18
C LEU A 220 -0.27 13.02 -1.36
N TYR A 221 -1.23 13.39 -0.50
CA TYR A 221 -1.91 14.71 -0.49
C TYR A 221 -1.16 15.82 0.26
N GLY A 222 0.15 15.67 0.49
CA GLY A 222 0.94 16.63 1.26
C GLY A 222 0.70 18.09 0.83
N ALA A 223 0.20 18.89 1.78
CA ALA A 223 -0.08 20.31 1.64
C ALA A 223 1.14 21.08 1.10
N PRO A 224 0.94 22.11 0.26
CA PRO A 224 2.03 22.98 -0.19
C PRO A 224 2.58 23.72 1.04
N GLY A 225 3.79 23.36 1.47
CA GLY A 225 4.50 24.10 2.53
C GLY A 225 5.30 23.27 3.54
N LEU A 226 5.15 21.95 3.59
CA LEU A 226 5.92 21.14 4.54
C LEU A 226 7.20 20.60 3.90
N ASN A 227 8.30 21.29 4.18
CA ASN A 227 9.66 20.80 4.01
C ASN A 227 9.80 19.44 4.71
N THR A 228 9.75 18.35 3.95
CA THR A 228 10.10 17.00 4.45
C THR A 228 11.63 16.78 4.44
N SER A 229 12.41 17.87 4.48
CA SER A 229 13.87 17.86 4.38
C SER A 229 14.57 17.91 5.74
N ASN A 230 13.85 18.11 6.84
CA ASN A 230 14.41 18.03 8.18
C ASN A 230 13.57 17.07 9.03
N CYS A 231 14.03 15.82 9.15
CA CYS A 231 14.00 14.96 10.34
C CYS A 231 14.50 13.56 9.97
#